data_AF-A0A3D3UBY2-F1
#
_entry.id   AF-A0A3D3UBY2-F1
#
_cell.length_a   1.000
_cell.length_b   1.000
_cell.length_c   1.000
_cell.angle_alpha   90.00
_cell.angle_beta   90.00
_cell.angle_gamma   90.00
#
_symmetry.space_group_name_H-M   'P 1'
#
loop_
_entity.id
_entity.type
_entity.pdbx_description
1 polymer ?
#
loop_
_entity_poly.entity_id
_entity_poly.type
_entity_poly.pdbx_seq_one_letter_code
_entity_poly.pdbx_strand_id
1 'polypeptide(L)'
;MSNRQNTLRGGPDVNGHFGIFGGRFVAETLMPLILDLEKAYNDAKQDRAFREELDDLLRNYAGRPSPLYFAERLTEHFGGAKIYFKRDELNHTGSHKINNCLGQILLARRMGKTRIIAETGAGQHGVAAATVAARFGLPCVVYMGAADIERQQPNVFRMKLLGAEIVPVTSGTGTLKDAMNEALRDWVTNVADTFYIIGTAAGPHPYPELVRDFQSIIGREAREQMYAQEGRLPDTLVACIGGGSNAIGLFHPFLDDPEIEIYGVEAAGRGIESGAHAASIAGGEPGVLHGNRTYLLQTDDGQIKDAHSISAGLDYPGIG
;
A
#
# COMPACT_ATOMS: atom_id res chain seq x y z
N MET A 1 18.26 13.37 -26.48
CA MET A 1 17.77 12.06 -26.96
C MET A 1 16.87 11.51 -25.87
N SER A 2 15.60 11.25 -26.18
CA SER A 2 14.59 10.82 -25.20
C SER A 2 15.03 9.51 -24.54
N ASN A 3 15.30 9.56 -23.24
CA ASN A 3 15.73 8.44 -22.39
C ASN A 3 14.52 7.53 -22.08
N ARG A 4 13.73 7.15 -23.09
CA ARG A 4 12.51 6.35 -22.90
C ARG A 4 12.92 4.89 -22.68
N GLN A 5 12.66 4.37 -21.49
CA GLN A 5 12.86 2.95 -21.20
C GLN A 5 11.99 2.08 -22.13
N ASN A 6 12.48 0.90 -22.51
CA ASN A 6 11.72 -0.06 -23.32
C ASN A 6 10.47 -0.61 -22.59
N THR A 7 10.46 -0.54 -21.26
CA THR A 7 9.32 -0.86 -20.40
C THR A 7 9.39 0.00 -19.15
N LEU A 8 8.24 0.48 -18.70
CA LEU A 8 8.04 1.15 -17.41
C LEU A 8 7.59 0.17 -16.32
N ARG A 9 7.40 -1.11 -16.68
CA ARG A 9 7.09 -2.22 -15.76
C ARG A 9 8.35 -2.94 -15.27
N GLY A 10 9.52 -2.40 -15.58
CA GLY A 10 10.78 -2.86 -15.00
C GLY A 10 10.72 -2.83 -13.47
N GLY A 11 11.32 -3.85 -12.85
CA GLY A 11 11.56 -3.84 -11.41
C GLY A 11 12.61 -2.80 -11.02
N PRO A 12 12.86 -2.65 -9.70
CA PRO A 12 13.98 -1.85 -9.24
C PRO A 12 15.32 -2.46 -9.68
N ASP A 13 16.39 -1.70 -9.55
CA ASP A 13 17.74 -2.25 -9.66
C ASP A 13 18.07 -3.22 -8.51
N VAL A 14 19.26 -3.83 -8.55
CA VAL A 14 19.70 -4.81 -7.54
C VAL A 14 19.78 -4.23 -6.11
N ASN A 15 19.81 -2.91 -5.99
CA ASN A 15 19.85 -2.19 -4.71
C ASN A 15 18.46 -1.71 -4.28
N GLY A 16 17.41 -2.01 -5.06
CA GLY A 16 16.04 -1.63 -4.77
C GLY A 16 15.66 -0.24 -5.28
N HIS A 17 16.39 0.36 -6.22
CA HIS A 17 16.11 1.70 -6.73
C HIS A 17 15.31 1.73 -8.02
N PHE A 18 14.35 2.66 -8.11
CA PHE A 18 13.72 3.13 -9.34
C PHE A 18 14.31 4.50 -9.68
N GLY A 19 15.39 4.51 -10.49
CA GLY A 19 16.18 5.71 -10.69
C GLY A 19 16.83 6.16 -9.39
N ILE A 20 16.46 7.32 -8.84
CA ILE A 20 16.97 7.79 -7.54
C ILE A 20 16.11 7.36 -6.36
N PHE A 21 14.88 6.89 -6.59
CA PHE A 21 13.89 6.57 -5.55
C PHE A 21 13.99 5.11 -5.11
N GLY A 22 13.41 4.75 -3.97
CA GLY A 22 13.47 3.41 -3.40
C GLY A 22 14.69 3.20 -2.50
N GLY A 23 15.37 2.07 -2.65
CA GLY A 23 16.54 1.71 -1.86
C GLY A 23 16.22 1.13 -0.48
N ARG A 24 17.25 1.03 0.37
CA ARG A 24 17.18 0.48 1.74
C ARG A 24 17.86 1.43 2.71
N PHE A 25 17.10 2.35 3.26
CA PHE A 25 17.57 3.37 4.20
C PHE A 25 17.14 3.02 5.63
N VAL A 26 17.57 1.85 6.10
CA VAL A 26 17.22 1.33 7.44
C VAL A 26 18.45 1.18 8.32
N ALA A 27 18.23 0.95 9.62
CA ALA A 27 19.29 0.56 10.53
C ALA A 27 19.90 -0.79 10.09
N GLU A 28 21.22 -0.92 10.27
CA GLU A 28 21.98 -2.13 9.93
C GLU A 28 21.38 -3.41 10.57
N THR A 29 20.81 -3.28 11.77
CA THR A 29 20.16 -4.38 12.48
C THR A 29 18.95 -4.98 11.74
N LEU A 30 18.31 -4.23 10.83
CA LEU A 30 17.21 -4.73 9.99
C LEU A 30 17.67 -5.33 8.66
N MET A 31 18.91 -5.06 8.23
CA MET A 31 19.39 -5.47 6.90
C MET A 31 19.33 -6.99 6.67
N PRO A 32 19.74 -7.85 7.63
CA PRO A 32 19.61 -9.31 7.45
C PRO A 32 18.17 -9.74 7.21
N LEU A 33 17.22 -9.18 7.97
CA LEU A 33 15.80 -9.54 7.87
C LEU A 33 15.18 -9.07 6.55
N ILE A 34 15.58 -7.89 6.07
CA ILE A 34 15.16 -7.36 4.77
C ILE A 34 15.70 -8.23 3.62
N LEU A 35 16.96 -8.66 3.71
CA LEU A 35 17.58 -9.56 2.74
C LEU A 35 16.89 -10.94 2.72
N ASP A 36 16.56 -11.47 3.90
CA ASP A 36 15.81 -12.72 4.02
C ASP A 36 14.40 -12.60 3.44
N LEU A 37 13.72 -11.46 3.67
CA LEU A 37 12.42 -11.17 3.07
C LEU A 37 12.52 -11.09 1.54
N GLU A 38 13.52 -10.39 1.01
CA GLU A 38 13.75 -10.30 -0.43
C GLU A 38 13.97 -11.68 -1.05
N LYS A 39 14.81 -12.50 -0.42
CA LYS A 39 15.05 -13.87 -0.87
C LYS A 39 13.76 -14.70 -0.85
N ALA A 40 13.04 -14.71 0.27
CA ALA A 40 11.80 -15.46 0.41
C ALA A 40 10.74 -15.01 -0.61
N TYR A 41 10.66 -13.71 -0.88
CA TYR A 41 9.78 -13.14 -1.88
C TYR A 41 10.18 -13.54 -3.30
N ASN A 42 11.46 -13.46 -3.66
CA ASN A 42 11.97 -13.89 -4.97
C ASN A 42 11.71 -15.38 -5.23
N ASP A 43 11.92 -16.22 -4.21
CA ASP A 43 11.59 -17.65 -4.27
C ASP A 43 10.08 -17.86 -4.46
N ALA A 44 9.24 -17.11 -3.72
CA ALA A 44 7.79 -17.19 -3.82
C ALA A 44 7.23 -16.76 -5.18
N LYS A 45 7.84 -15.76 -5.85
CA LYS A 45 7.44 -15.32 -7.20
C LYS A 45 7.56 -16.46 -8.23
N GLN A 46 8.56 -17.32 -8.07
CA GLN A 46 8.83 -18.43 -8.99
C GLN A 46 8.07 -19.70 -8.62
N ASP A 47 7.67 -19.82 -7.36
CA ASP A 47 6.95 -20.97 -6.82
C ASP A 47 5.50 -21.03 -7.34
N ARG A 48 5.13 -22.16 -7.95
CA ARG A 48 3.76 -22.40 -8.43
C ARG A 48 2.79 -22.61 -7.27
N ALA A 49 3.21 -23.32 -6.22
CA ALA A 49 2.34 -23.63 -5.09
C ALA A 49 1.96 -22.37 -4.30
N PHE A 50 2.91 -21.43 -4.13
CA PHE A 50 2.63 -20.13 -3.52
C PHE A 50 1.59 -19.33 -4.31
N ARG A 51 1.72 -19.30 -5.65
CA ARG A 51 0.78 -18.62 -6.53
C ARG A 51 -0.61 -19.26 -6.48
N GLU A 52 -0.68 -20.59 -6.54
CA GLU A 52 -1.94 -21.34 -6.43
C GLU A 52 -2.64 -21.08 -5.09
N GLU A 53 -1.92 -21.07 -3.96
CA GLU A 53 -2.48 -20.75 -2.64
C GLU A 53 -2.95 -19.30 -2.57
N LEU A 54 -2.17 -18.35 -3.08
CA LEU A 54 -2.58 -16.93 -3.11
C LEU A 54 -3.82 -16.73 -3.99
N ASP A 55 -3.86 -17.33 -5.18
CA ASP A 55 -4.99 -17.22 -6.10
C ASP A 55 -6.27 -17.86 -5.53
N ASP A 56 -6.14 -18.97 -4.82
CA ASP A 56 -7.25 -19.59 -4.08
C ASP A 56 -7.79 -18.63 -3.01
N LEU A 57 -6.92 -18.04 -2.19
CA LEU A 57 -7.32 -17.08 -1.16
C LEU A 57 -7.93 -15.82 -1.76
N LEU A 58 -7.36 -15.27 -2.83
CA LEU A 58 -7.93 -14.10 -3.50
C LEU A 58 -9.35 -14.39 -4.01
N ARG A 59 -9.57 -15.57 -4.61
CA ARG A 59 -10.86 -15.97 -5.16
C ARG A 59 -11.88 -16.31 -4.09
N ASN A 60 -11.55 -17.25 -3.22
CA ASN A 60 -12.48 -17.93 -2.32
C ASN A 60 -12.59 -17.26 -0.94
N TYR A 61 -11.59 -16.46 -0.54
CA TYR A 61 -11.60 -15.75 0.74
C TYR A 61 -11.75 -14.24 0.57
N ALA A 62 -11.04 -13.60 -0.37
CA ALA A 62 -11.16 -12.16 -0.61
C ALA A 62 -12.33 -11.78 -1.54
N GLY A 63 -12.85 -12.72 -2.32
CA GLY A 63 -14.00 -12.51 -3.21
C GLY A 63 -13.64 -11.92 -4.59
N ARG A 64 -12.42 -12.17 -5.07
CA ARG A 64 -11.96 -11.71 -6.39
C ARG A 64 -12.51 -12.59 -7.54
N PRO A 65 -12.67 -12.04 -8.76
CA PRO A 65 -12.37 -10.67 -9.16
C PRO A 65 -13.39 -9.65 -8.65
N SER A 66 -12.91 -8.45 -8.28
CA SER A 66 -13.83 -7.35 -7.95
C SER A 66 -14.50 -6.85 -9.24
N PRO A 67 -15.79 -6.48 -9.24
CA PRO A 67 -16.46 -6.02 -10.45
C PRO A 67 -15.86 -4.73 -11.03
N LEU A 68 -16.05 -4.53 -12.34
CA LEU A 68 -15.92 -3.22 -13.01
C LEU A 68 -17.32 -2.72 -13.32
N TYR A 69 -17.73 -1.61 -12.71
CA TYR A 69 -19.09 -1.08 -12.78
C TYR A 69 -19.15 0.19 -13.62
N PHE A 70 -19.98 0.21 -14.66
CA PHE A 70 -20.28 1.42 -15.40
C PHE A 70 -21.17 2.35 -14.57
N ALA A 71 -20.69 3.56 -14.25
CA ALA A 71 -21.40 4.56 -13.46
C ALA A 71 -22.20 5.50 -14.36
N GLU A 72 -23.34 5.01 -14.84
CA GLU A 72 -24.22 5.67 -15.80
C GLU A 72 -24.66 7.07 -15.33
N ARG A 73 -25.10 7.20 -14.07
CA ARG A 73 -25.58 8.49 -13.54
C ARG A 73 -24.49 9.55 -13.43
N LEU A 74 -23.25 9.15 -13.13
CA LEU A 74 -22.13 10.10 -13.08
C LEU A 74 -21.67 10.47 -14.48
N THR A 75 -21.65 9.50 -15.39
CA THR A 75 -21.37 9.74 -16.81
C THR A 75 -22.35 10.76 -17.39
N GLU A 76 -23.65 10.58 -17.14
CA GLU A 76 -24.70 11.54 -17.55
C GLU A 76 -24.53 12.91 -16.88
N HIS A 77 -24.22 12.94 -15.58
CA HIS A 77 -24.06 14.18 -14.83
C HIS A 77 -22.94 15.06 -15.37
N PHE A 78 -21.78 14.46 -15.67
CA PHE A 78 -20.64 15.19 -16.20
C PHE A 78 -20.72 15.43 -17.72
N GLY A 79 -21.55 14.67 -18.45
CA GLY A 79 -21.75 14.81 -19.88
C GLY A 79 -20.48 14.61 -20.73
N GLY A 80 -19.45 13.98 -20.15
CA GLY A 80 -18.12 13.83 -20.72
C GLY A 80 -17.71 12.38 -20.85
N ALA A 81 -16.65 11.99 -20.14
CA ALA A 81 -16.12 10.62 -20.18
C ALA A 81 -17.12 9.58 -19.63
N LYS A 82 -17.07 8.36 -20.16
CA LYS A 82 -17.68 7.18 -19.52
C LYS A 82 -16.90 6.85 -18.26
N ILE A 83 -17.59 6.77 -17.12
CA ILE A 83 -16.95 6.52 -15.82
C ILE A 83 -17.17 5.06 -15.43
N TYR A 84 -16.08 4.37 -15.10
CA TYR A 84 -16.12 3.02 -14.53
C TYR A 84 -15.48 3.00 -13.15
N PHE A 85 -16.07 2.22 -12.25
CA PHE A 85 -15.53 1.96 -10.92
C PHE A 85 -14.99 0.54 -10.84
N LYS A 86 -13.69 0.41 -10.57
CA LYS A 86 -13.08 -0.86 -10.15
C LYS A 86 -13.40 -1.09 -8.67
N ARG A 87 -14.32 -2.01 -8.39
CA ARG A 87 -15.08 -2.12 -7.13
C ARG A 87 -14.32 -2.83 -6.00
N ASP A 88 -13.07 -2.46 -5.75
CA ASP A 88 -12.23 -3.09 -4.71
C ASP A 88 -12.72 -2.83 -3.27
N GLU A 89 -13.67 -1.92 -3.06
CA GLU A 89 -14.37 -1.78 -1.78
C GLU A 89 -15.32 -2.95 -1.47
N LEU A 90 -15.63 -3.80 -2.46
CA LEU A 90 -16.42 -5.03 -2.27
C LEU A 90 -15.57 -6.23 -1.84
N ASN A 91 -14.24 -6.10 -1.85
CA ASN A 91 -13.37 -7.17 -1.35
C ASN A 91 -13.68 -7.48 0.12
N HIS A 92 -13.38 -8.70 0.56
CA HIS A 92 -13.40 -9.01 1.99
C HIS A 92 -12.55 -7.99 2.76
N THR A 93 -13.02 -7.57 3.94
CA THR A 93 -12.53 -6.43 4.75
C THR A 93 -12.87 -5.03 4.24
N GLY A 94 -13.32 -4.87 2.99
CA GLY A 94 -13.89 -3.62 2.45
C GLY A 94 -12.90 -2.69 1.75
N SER A 95 -11.72 -3.19 1.33
CA SER A 95 -10.75 -2.40 0.56
C SER A 95 -9.75 -3.26 -0.21
N HIS A 96 -8.89 -2.62 -1.02
CA HIS A 96 -7.77 -3.26 -1.71
C HIS A 96 -6.69 -3.82 -0.78
N LYS A 97 -6.67 -3.45 0.51
CA LYS A 97 -5.59 -3.82 1.45
C LYS A 97 -5.49 -5.33 1.65
N ILE A 98 -6.59 -6.07 1.54
CA ILE A 98 -6.60 -7.53 1.72
C ILE A 98 -5.70 -8.26 0.71
N ASN A 99 -5.56 -7.75 -0.52
CA ASN A 99 -4.71 -8.35 -1.55
C ASN A 99 -3.25 -8.45 -1.05
N ASN A 100 -2.76 -7.33 -0.54
CA ASN A 100 -1.41 -7.21 0.01
C ASN A 100 -1.23 -8.04 1.28
N CYS A 101 -2.19 -7.98 2.21
CA CYS A 101 -2.12 -8.73 3.46
C CYS A 101 -2.10 -10.26 3.22
N LEU A 102 -2.85 -10.76 2.24
CA LEU A 102 -2.82 -12.18 1.86
C LEU A 102 -1.46 -12.60 1.28
N GLY A 103 -0.86 -11.78 0.41
CA GLY A 103 0.47 -12.07 -0.11
C GLY A 103 1.54 -12.09 1.00
N GLN A 104 1.51 -11.08 1.87
CA GLN A 104 2.50 -10.94 2.95
C GLN A 104 2.35 -11.97 4.06
N ILE A 105 1.12 -12.37 4.44
CA ILE A 105 0.95 -13.41 5.47
C ILE A 105 1.45 -14.77 4.99
N LEU A 106 1.32 -15.07 3.68
CA LEU A 106 1.89 -16.29 3.11
C LEU A 106 3.42 -16.26 3.13
N LEU A 107 4.03 -15.09 2.88
CA LEU A 107 5.47 -14.91 3.05
C LEU A 107 5.91 -15.09 4.50
N ALA A 108 5.18 -14.51 5.46
CA ALA A 108 5.44 -14.68 6.88
C ALA A 108 5.45 -16.17 7.27
N ARG A 109 4.45 -16.93 6.82
CA ARG A 109 4.37 -18.39 7.04
C ARG A 109 5.53 -19.12 6.38
N ARG A 110 5.89 -18.79 5.14
CA ARG A 110 7.04 -19.38 4.42
C ARG A 110 8.36 -19.13 5.16
N MET A 111 8.52 -17.95 5.75
CA MET A 111 9.68 -17.56 6.54
C MET A 111 9.65 -18.12 7.98
N GLY A 112 8.62 -18.89 8.36
CA GLY A 112 8.49 -19.47 9.69
C GLY A 112 8.24 -18.44 10.79
N LYS A 113 7.75 -17.24 10.46
CA LYS A 113 7.45 -16.19 11.42
C LYS A 113 6.15 -16.50 12.16
N THR A 114 6.17 -16.31 13.47
CA THR A 114 5.08 -16.71 14.38
C THR A 114 4.34 -15.52 14.98
N ARG A 115 4.77 -14.29 14.69
CA ARG A 115 4.13 -13.06 15.16
C ARG A 115 4.00 -12.05 14.03
N ILE A 116 2.87 -11.35 13.97
CA ILE A 116 2.59 -10.33 12.98
C ILE A 116 2.51 -8.96 13.65
N ILE A 117 3.17 -7.97 13.04
CA ILE A 117 2.95 -6.56 13.34
C ILE A 117 2.49 -5.81 12.10
N ALA A 118 1.73 -4.74 12.31
CA ALA A 118 1.30 -3.81 11.26
C ALA A 118 1.09 -2.41 11.85
N GLU A 119 1.11 -1.40 11.00
CA GLU A 119 0.71 -0.03 11.31
C GLU A 119 -0.71 0.25 10.79
N THR A 120 -1.41 1.26 11.31
CA THR A 120 -2.60 1.76 10.62
C THR A 120 -2.95 3.20 11.00
N GLY A 121 -3.51 3.95 10.04
CA GLY A 121 -4.13 5.27 10.24
C GLY A 121 -5.64 5.14 10.21
N ALA A 122 -6.25 5.09 9.02
CA ALA A 122 -7.69 4.88 8.85
C ALA A 122 -8.24 3.54 9.41
N GLY A 123 -7.38 2.60 9.80
CA GLY A 123 -7.78 1.29 10.36
C GLY A 123 -8.00 0.19 9.32
N GLN A 124 -8.17 0.51 8.03
CA GLN A 124 -8.43 -0.50 6.99
C GLN A 124 -7.28 -1.50 6.83
N HIS A 125 -6.02 -1.04 6.88
CA HIS A 125 -4.86 -1.93 6.83
C HIS A 125 -4.79 -2.81 8.08
N GLY A 126 -5.00 -2.23 9.27
CA GLY A 126 -5.01 -2.98 10.52
C GLY A 126 -6.09 -4.06 10.57
N VAL A 127 -7.31 -3.76 10.09
CA VAL A 127 -8.39 -4.75 9.95
C VAL A 127 -8.01 -5.86 8.98
N ALA A 128 -7.40 -5.54 7.83
CA ALA A 128 -6.95 -6.55 6.87
C ALA A 128 -5.82 -7.43 7.43
N ALA A 129 -4.82 -6.84 8.10
CA ALA A 129 -3.74 -7.56 8.76
C ALA A 129 -4.25 -8.47 9.88
N ALA A 130 -5.13 -7.96 10.75
CA ALA A 130 -5.77 -8.75 11.81
C ALA A 130 -6.60 -9.91 11.25
N THR A 131 -7.31 -9.67 10.14
CA THR A 131 -8.15 -10.69 9.47
C THR A 131 -7.30 -11.84 8.96
N VAL A 132 -6.21 -11.55 8.24
CA VAL A 132 -5.35 -12.62 7.72
C VAL A 132 -4.56 -13.32 8.83
N ALA A 133 -4.14 -12.59 9.86
CA ALA A 133 -3.46 -13.18 11.01
C ALA A 133 -4.39 -14.14 11.77
N ALA A 134 -5.64 -13.72 12.03
CA ALA A 134 -6.66 -14.57 12.65
C ALA A 134 -6.94 -15.83 11.84
N ARG A 135 -7.05 -15.71 10.50
CA ARG A 135 -7.23 -16.86 9.60
C ARG A 135 -6.12 -17.91 9.76
N PHE A 136 -4.88 -17.47 9.91
CA PHE A 136 -3.72 -18.35 9.99
C PHE A 136 -3.28 -18.67 11.43
N GLY A 137 -4.07 -18.24 12.43
CA GLY A 137 -3.79 -18.51 13.84
C GLY A 137 -2.53 -17.83 14.36
N LEU A 138 -2.17 -16.67 13.82
CA LEU A 138 -0.98 -15.90 14.22
C LEU A 138 -1.38 -14.71 15.11
N PRO A 139 -0.68 -14.46 16.23
CA PRO A 139 -0.87 -13.25 17.02
C PRO A 139 -0.53 -12.01 16.18
N CYS A 140 -1.37 -10.98 16.30
CA CYS A 140 -1.25 -9.74 15.54
C CYS A 140 -1.25 -8.54 16.48
N VAL A 141 -0.24 -7.68 16.35
CA VAL A 141 -0.16 -6.39 17.04
C VAL A 141 -0.26 -5.27 16.01
N VAL A 142 -1.21 -4.36 16.20
CA VAL A 142 -1.42 -3.22 15.31
C VAL A 142 -1.09 -1.93 16.04
N TYR A 143 -0.11 -1.20 15.52
CA TYR A 143 0.25 0.14 15.96
C TYR A 143 -0.68 1.16 15.30
N MET A 144 -1.32 2.01 16.11
CA MET A 144 -2.26 3.00 15.60
C MET A 144 -2.12 4.30 16.40
N GLY A 145 -2.05 5.43 15.69
CA GLY A 145 -1.98 6.74 16.32
C GLY A 145 -3.17 6.98 17.26
N ALA A 146 -2.93 7.58 18.43
CA ALA A 146 -3.99 7.81 19.41
C ALA A 146 -5.12 8.70 18.87
N ALA A 147 -4.79 9.70 18.04
CA ALA A 147 -5.77 10.54 17.38
C ALA A 147 -6.60 9.75 16.34
N ASP A 148 -5.97 8.81 15.65
CA ASP A 148 -6.65 7.93 14.69
C ASP A 148 -7.55 6.90 15.39
N ILE A 149 -7.13 6.38 16.55
CA ILE A 149 -7.97 5.50 17.38
C ILE A 149 -9.27 6.21 17.73
N GLU A 150 -9.21 7.45 18.23
CA GLU A 150 -10.40 8.23 18.59
C GLU A 150 -11.34 8.42 17.39
N ARG A 151 -10.80 8.72 16.21
CA ARG A 151 -11.57 8.97 14.99
C ARG A 151 -12.14 7.70 14.34
N GLN A 152 -11.48 6.56 14.50
CA GLN A 152 -11.75 5.33 13.75
C GLN A 152 -12.22 4.17 14.62
N GLN A 153 -13.02 4.48 15.66
CA GLN A 153 -13.57 3.49 16.61
C GLN A 153 -14.18 2.23 15.96
N PRO A 154 -14.93 2.30 14.84
CA PRO A 154 -15.46 1.10 14.21
C PRO A 154 -14.38 0.12 13.76
N ASN A 155 -13.27 0.61 13.21
CA ASN A 155 -12.16 -0.25 12.77
C ASN A 155 -11.33 -0.76 13.95
N VAL A 156 -11.15 0.06 14.99
CA VAL A 156 -10.54 -0.37 16.27
C VAL A 156 -11.33 -1.54 16.87
N PHE A 157 -12.65 -1.44 16.91
CA PHE A 157 -13.51 -2.51 17.42
C PHE A 157 -13.42 -3.78 16.57
N ARG A 158 -13.43 -3.65 15.24
CA ARG A 158 -13.24 -4.79 14.32
C ARG A 158 -11.91 -5.52 14.54
N MET A 159 -10.80 -4.79 14.69
CA MET A 159 -9.50 -5.39 14.98
C MET A 159 -9.51 -6.17 16.30
N LYS A 160 -10.15 -5.64 17.35
CA LYS A 160 -10.30 -6.36 18.63
C LYS A 160 -11.14 -7.63 18.50
N LEU A 161 -12.24 -7.60 17.74
CA LEU A 161 -13.05 -8.79 17.47
C LEU A 161 -12.29 -9.89 16.72
N LEU A 162 -11.32 -9.48 15.89
CA LEU A 162 -10.41 -10.39 15.19
C LEU A 162 -9.26 -10.90 16.07
N GLY A 163 -9.18 -10.47 17.34
CA GLY A 163 -8.16 -10.90 18.29
C GLY A 163 -6.83 -10.17 18.18
N ALA A 164 -6.75 -9.06 17.44
CA ALA A 164 -5.54 -8.25 17.38
C ALA A 164 -5.37 -7.40 18.64
N GLU A 165 -4.12 -7.31 19.11
CA GLU A 165 -3.70 -6.31 20.09
C GLU A 165 -3.54 -4.96 19.38
N ILE A 166 -4.02 -3.88 19.99
CA ILE A 166 -3.90 -2.54 19.43
C ILE A 166 -3.04 -1.71 20.37
N VAL A 167 -1.91 -1.23 19.87
CA VAL A 167 -0.98 -0.39 20.62
C VAL A 167 -1.19 1.08 20.23
N PRO A 168 -1.73 1.92 21.14
CA PRO A 168 -1.91 3.34 20.88
C PRO A 168 -0.56 4.06 20.85
N VAL A 169 -0.31 4.83 19.79
CA VAL A 169 0.90 5.65 19.65
C VAL A 169 0.58 7.10 19.98
N THR A 170 1.18 7.60 21.07
CA THR A 170 0.99 8.97 21.57
C THR A 170 2.20 9.88 21.30
N SER A 171 3.28 9.34 20.74
CA SER A 171 4.44 10.12 20.32
C SER A 171 4.11 11.00 19.11
N GLY A 172 4.82 12.12 18.98
CA GLY A 172 4.63 13.05 17.87
C GLY A 172 3.21 13.60 17.78
N THR A 173 2.59 13.42 16.62
CA THR A 173 1.20 13.84 16.35
C THR A 173 0.16 12.78 16.70
N GLY A 174 0.61 11.56 17.00
CA GLY A 174 -0.27 10.41 17.22
C GLY A 174 -1.05 10.04 15.97
N THR A 175 -0.39 10.03 14.80
CA THR A 175 -0.96 9.67 13.48
C THR A 175 -0.19 8.52 12.81
N LEU A 176 -0.51 8.19 11.55
CA LEU A 176 0.10 7.08 10.78
C LEU A 176 1.64 7.12 10.76
N LYS A 177 2.25 8.31 10.61
CA LYS A 177 3.73 8.46 10.62
C LYS A 177 4.32 7.91 11.92
N ASP A 178 3.73 8.27 13.04
CA ASP A 178 4.20 7.87 14.37
C ASP A 178 3.95 6.37 14.60
N ALA A 179 2.82 5.84 14.11
CA ALA A 179 2.53 4.41 14.14
C ALA A 179 3.55 3.56 13.35
N MET A 180 3.99 4.03 12.17
CA MET A 180 5.05 3.38 11.40
C MET A 180 6.38 3.34 12.17
N ASN A 181 6.72 4.43 12.85
CA ASN A 181 7.96 4.50 13.64
C ASN A 181 7.95 3.48 14.79
N GLU A 182 6.84 3.33 15.51
CA GLU A 182 6.74 2.34 16.59
C GLU A 182 6.70 0.90 16.06
N ALA A 183 6.04 0.64 14.93
CA ALA A 183 6.08 -0.67 14.29
C ALA A 183 7.51 -1.07 13.87
N LEU A 184 8.28 -0.14 13.28
CA LEU A 184 9.68 -0.38 12.95
C LEU A 184 10.55 -0.62 14.19
N ARG A 185 10.31 0.09 15.30
CA ARG A 185 11.02 -0.12 16.58
C ARG A 185 10.74 -1.48 17.19
N ASP A 186 9.48 -1.93 17.17
CA ASP A 186 9.13 -3.29 17.57
C ASP A 186 9.85 -4.29 16.68
N TRP A 187 9.83 -4.07 15.37
CA TRP A 187 10.43 -5.01 14.44
C TRP A 187 11.92 -5.22 14.70
N VAL A 188 12.67 -4.13 14.96
CA VAL A 188 14.09 -4.17 15.35
C VAL A 188 14.30 -4.98 16.63
N THR A 189 13.36 -4.91 17.57
CA THR A 189 13.46 -5.59 18.87
C THR A 189 13.12 -7.08 18.76
N ASN A 190 12.19 -7.45 17.88
CA ASN A 190 11.62 -8.79 17.75
C ASN A 190 11.91 -9.46 16.39
N VAL A 191 13.09 -9.22 15.80
CA VAL A 191 13.44 -9.66 14.43
C VAL A 191 13.34 -11.18 14.19
N ALA A 192 13.52 -11.99 15.23
CA ALA A 192 13.62 -13.44 15.11
C ALA A 192 12.29 -14.10 14.72
N ASP A 193 11.20 -13.72 15.37
CA ASP A 193 9.89 -14.37 15.27
C ASP A 193 8.83 -13.51 14.58
N THR A 194 9.09 -12.21 14.41
CA THR A 194 8.11 -11.23 13.92
C THR A 194 8.24 -10.92 12.42
N PHE A 195 7.10 -10.88 11.73
CA PHE A 195 6.96 -10.35 10.38
C PHE A 195 6.18 -9.03 10.41
N TYR A 196 6.72 -8.00 9.75
CA TYR A 196 6.03 -6.73 9.57
C TYR A 196 5.24 -6.70 8.26
N ILE A 197 3.91 -6.68 8.36
CA ILE A 197 3.04 -6.49 7.20
C ILE A 197 2.88 -4.98 6.95
N ILE A 198 3.68 -4.44 6.03
CA ILE A 198 3.58 -3.03 5.65
C ILE A 198 2.30 -2.77 4.85
N GLY A 199 1.66 -1.62 5.08
CA GLY A 199 0.35 -1.32 4.51
C GLY A 199 0.32 -0.70 3.13
N THR A 200 1.47 -0.31 2.57
CA THR A 200 1.51 0.44 1.32
C THR A 200 2.78 0.19 0.52
N ALA A 201 2.80 0.62 -0.74
CA ALA A 201 3.92 0.43 -1.66
C ALA A 201 5.08 1.41 -1.38
N ALA A 202 5.46 1.54 -0.11
CA ALA A 202 6.54 2.39 0.37
C ALA A 202 7.47 1.57 1.29
N GLY A 203 8.41 2.24 1.94
CA GLY A 203 9.37 1.60 2.83
C GLY A 203 10.54 0.96 2.09
N PRO A 204 11.47 0.32 2.80
CA PRO A 204 12.69 -0.19 2.20
C PRO A 204 12.37 -1.33 1.22
N HIS A 205 13.14 -1.44 0.15
CA HIS A 205 13.12 -2.64 -0.69
C HIS A 205 13.30 -3.90 0.17
N PRO A 206 12.51 -4.97 -0.03
CA PRO A 206 11.67 -5.27 -1.21
C PRO A 206 10.21 -4.80 -1.11
N TYR A 207 9.80 -4.07 -0.06
CA TYR A 207 8.40 -3.77 0.18
C TYR A 207 7.67 -3.04 -0.97
N PRO A 208 8.21 -1.97 -1.59
CA PRO A 208 7.53 -1.29 -2.69
C PRO A 208 7.20 -2.23 -3.87
N GLU A 209 8.17 -3.06 -4.28
CA GLU A 209 7.98 -4.04 -5.36
C GLU A 209 6.99 -5.13 -4.94
N LEU A 210 7.15 -5.70 -3.75
CA LEU A 210 6.31 -6.77 -3.23
C LEU A 210 4.85 -6.33 -3.12
N VAL A 211 4.59 -5.14 -2.55
CA VAL A 211 3.23 -4.63 -2.37
C VAL A 211 2.60 -4.32 -3.73
N ARG A 212 3.34 -3.72 -4.66
CA ARG A 212 2.87 -3.52 -6.03
C ARG A 212 2.47 -4.84 -6.69
N ASP A 213 3.29 -5.87 -6.57
CA ASP A 213 3.05 -7.15 -7.25
C ASP A 213 1.78 -7.82 -6.71
N PHE A 214 1.55 -7.79 -5.38
CA PHE A 214 0.31 -8.28 -4.78
C PHE A 214 -0.92 -7.42 -5.12
N GLN A 215 -0.75 -6.12 -5.31
CA GLN A 215 -1.84 -5.22 -5.72
C GLN A 215 -2.10 -5.21 -7.23
N SER A 216 -1.17 -5.68 -8.06
CA SER A 216 -1.28 -5.67 -9.53
C SER A 216 -2.46 -6.50 -10.06
N ILE A 217 -3.08 -7.33 -9.22
CA ILE A 217 -4.32 -8.03 -9.55
C ILE A 217 -5.46 -7.05 -9.90
N ILE A 218 -5.46 -5.84 -9.31
CA ILE A 218 -6.46 -4.80 -9.57
C ILE A 218 -6.42 -4.40 -11.05
N GLY A 219 -5.25 -4.00 -11.54
CA GLY A 219 -5.08 -3.59 -12.93
C GLY A 219 -5.24 -4.74 -13.91
N ARG A 220 -4.82 -5.97 -13.57
CA ARG A 220 -4.98 -7.14 -14.43
C ARG A 220 -6.45 -7.42 -14.71
N GLU A 221 -7.25 -7.47 -13.65
CA GLU A 221 -8.69 -7.65 -13.77
C GLU A 221 -9.36 -6.46 -14.48
N ALA A 222 -8.97 -5.22 -14.15
CA ALA A 222 -9.54 -4.04 -14.80
C ALA A 222 -9.28 -4.05 -16.32
N ARG A 223 -8.09 -4.46 -16.76
CA ARG A 223 -7.71 -4.57 -18.17
C ARG A 223 -8.60 -5.58 -18.91
N GLU A 224 -8.75 -6.77 -18.34
CA GLU A 224 -9.60 -7.83 -18.90
C GLU A 224 -11.07 -7.41 -18.93
N GLN A 225 -11.56 -6.83 -17.84
CA GLN A 225 -12.95 -6.38 -17.71
C GLN A 225 -13.27 -5.22 -18.66
N MET A 226 -12.33 -4.30 -18.88
CA MET A 226 -12.55 -3.16 -19.77
C MET A 226 -12.65 -3.61 -21.23
N TYR A 227 -11.76 -4.50 -21.66
CA TYR A 227 -11.86 -5.14 -22.97
C TYR A 227 -13.17 -5.91 -23.13
N ALA A 228 -13.61 -6.64 -22.11
CA ALA A 228 -14.86 -7.39 -22.17
C ALA A 228 -16.10 -6.50 -22.28
N GLN A 229 -16.11 -5.32 -21.63
CA GLN A 229 -17.28 -4.43 -21.61
C GLN A 229 -17.34 -3.45 -22.79
N GLU A 230 -16.19 -2.93 -23.27
CA GLU A 230 -16.15 -1.90 -24.32
C GLU A 230 -15.37 -2.32 -25.57
N GLY A 231 -14.79 -3.52 -25.59
CA GLY A 231 -13.97 -3.99 -26.72
C GLY A 231 -12.62 -3.29 -26.86
N ARG A 232 -12.19 -2.51 -25.85
CA ARG A 232 -10.99 -1.67 -25.90
C ARG A 232 -10.36 -1.37 -24.54
N LEU A 233 -9.11 -0.89 -24.63
CA LEU A 233 -8.42 0.06 -23.74
C LEU A 233 -9.27 1.07 -22.93
N PRO A 234 -9.13 1.32 -21.60
CA PRO A 234 -9.61 2.61 -21.09
C PRO A 234 -8.73 3.74 -21.64
N ASP A 235 -9.30 4.93 -21.84
CA ASP A 235 -8.53 6.12 -22.25
C ASP A 235 -7.72 6.68 -21.07
N THR A 236 -8.23 6.49 -19.85
CA THR A 236 -7.67 7.09 -18.64
C THR A 236 -7.83 6.18 -17.43
N LEU A 237 -6.82 6.16 -16.55
CA LEU A 237 -6.85 5.55 -15.22
C LEU A 237 -6.68 6.62 -14.15
N VAL A 238 -7.48 6.55 -13.09
CA VAL A 238 -7.42 7.50 -11.97
C VAL A 238 -7.45 6.73 -10.67
N ALA A 239 -6.54 7.06 -9.74
CA ALA A 239 -6.50 6.47 -8.42
C ALA A 239 -5.98 7.46 -7.37
N CYS A 240 -6.44 7.32 -6.13
CA CYS A 240 -5.96 8.14 -5.03
C CYS A 240 -4.59 7.67 -4.52
N ILE A 241 -3.77 8.61 -4.08
CA ILE A 241 -2.41 8.38 -3.63
C ILE A 241 -2.26 8.88 -2.19
N GLY A 242 -2.18 7.92 -1.27
CA GLY A 242 -1.49 8.10 0.01
C GLY A 242 -0.07 7.58 -0.15
N GLY A 243 0.22 6.39 0.39
CA GLY A 243 1.46 5.67 0.06
C GLY A 243 1.45 4.88 -1.26
N GLY A 244 0.48 5.09 -2.16
CA GLY A 244 0.52 4.58 -3.54
C GLY A 244 0.03 3.14 -3.84
N SER A 245 -0.29 2.28 -2.87
CA SER A 245 -0.54 0.85 -3.15
C SER A 245 -1.73 0.51 -4.06
N ASN A 246 -2.87 1.19 -3.92
CA ASN A 246 -4.02 0.97 -4.83
C ASN A 246 -3.70 1.48 -6.24
N ALA A 247 -3.09 2.66 -6.31
CA ALA A 247 -2.76 3.35 -7.54
C ALA A 247 -1.79 2.50 -8.36
N ILE A 248 -0.66 2.10 -7.79
CA ILE A 248 0.31 1.27 -8.52
C ILE A 248 -0.27 -0.11 -8.86
N GLY A 249 -1.15 -0.67 -8.03
CA GLY A 249 -1.87 -1.91 -8.33
C GLY A 249 -2.78 -1.80 -9.56
N LEU A 250 -3.46 -0.67 -9.72
CA LEU A 250 -4.27 -0.37 -10.89
C LEU A 250 -3.41 -0.05 -12.12
N PHE A 251 -2.38 0.79 -11.95
CA PHE A 251 -1.61 1.37 -13.05
C PHE A 251 -0.60 0.38 -13.65
N HIS A 252 0.03 -0.46 -12.82
CA HIS A 252 1.18 -1.27 -13.24
C HIS A 252 0.93 -2.11 -14.51
N PRO A 253 -0.22 -2.78 -14.70
CA PRO A 253 -0.51 -3.55 -15.92
C PRO A 253 -0.67 -2.71 -17.20
N PHE A 254 -0.76 -1.39 -17.09
CA PHE A 254 -0.98 -0.44 -18.20
C PHE A 254 0.21 0.49 -18.46
N LEU A 255 1.30 0.43 -17.67
CA LEU A 255 2.41 1.38 -17.79
C LEU A 255 3.13 1.35 -19.14
N ASP A 256 3.03 0.24 -19.87
CA ASP A 256 3.61 0.09 -21.22
C ASP A 256 2.63 0.42 -22.34
N ASP A 257 1.41 0.88 -22.02
CA ASP A 257 0.37 1.31 -22.97
C ASP A 257 0.41 2.85 -23.09
N PRO A 258 1.21 3.44 -24.01
CA PRO A 258 1.50 4.88 -24.03
C PRO A 258 0.30 5.77 -24.40
N GLU A 259 -0.79 5.17 -24.88
CA GLU A 259 -2.03 5.86 -25.24
C GLU A 259 -2.94 6.07 -24.01
N ILE A 260 -2.67 5.38 -22.90
CA ILE A 260 -3.49 5.45 -21.68
C ILE A 260 -2.93 6.53 -20.75
N GLU A 261 -3.75 7.52 -20.44
CA GLU A 261 -3.39 8.55 -19.48
C GLU A 261 -3.55 8.04 -18.04
N ILE A 262 -2.57 8.29 -17.17
CA ILE A 262 -2.57 7.81 -15.79
C ILE A 262 -2.49 8.99 -14.83
N TYR A 263 -3.52 9.17 -14.01
CA TYR A 263 -3.62 10.26 -13.04
C TYR A 263 -3.63 9.74 -11.61
N GLY A 264 -2.59 10.12 -10.86
CA GLY A 264 -2.53 9.96 -9.41
C GLY A 264 -3.09 11.19 -8.70
N VAL A 265 -3.98 10.98 -7.73
CA VAL A 265 -4.64 12.08 -6.98
C VAL A 265 -4.21 12.08 -5.52
N GLU A 266 -3.39 13.05 -5.13
CA GLU A 266 -2.96 13.26 -3.74
C GLU A 266 -3.95 14.15 -2.95
N ALA A 267 -3.90 14.11 -1.62
CA ALA A 267 -4.78 14.92 -0.78
C ALA A 267 -4.25 16.35 -0.59
N ALA A 268 -4.93 17.33 -1.19
CA ALA A 268 -4.60 18.75 -1.05
C ALA A 268 -4.97 19.37 0.32
N GLY A 269 -5.63 18.62 1.22
CA GLY A 269 -6.02 19.10 2.54
C GLY A 269 -6.84 20.41 2.49
N ARG A 270 -6.34 21.47 3.13
CA ARG A 270 -6.94 22.82 3.10
C ARG A 270 -6.46 23.69 1.94
N GLY A 271 -5.79 23.08 0.96
CA GLY A 271 -5.10 23.73 -0.16
C GLY A 271 -3.59 23.64 0.01
N ILE A 272 -2.86 23.38 -1.08
CA ILE A 272 -1.39 23.23 -1.07
C ILE A 272 -0.72 24.49 -0.50
N GLU A 273 -1.17 25.67 -0.95
CA GLU A 273 -0.68 26.98 -0.49
C GLU A 273 -0.84 27.23 1.02
N SER A 274 -1.72 26.50 1.70
CA SER A 274 -1.92 26.63 3.15
C SER A 274 -0.83 25.93 3.97
N GLY A 275 -0.03 25.05 3.34
CA GLY A 275 0.90 24.14 4.02
C GLY A 275 0.22 22.98 4.77
N ALA A 276 -1.12 22.97 4.89
CA ALA A 276 -1.90 21.90 5.50
C ALA A 276 -2.46 20.95 4.43
N HIS A 277 -1.59 20.11 3.88
CA HIS A 277 -1.92 19.10 2.85
C HIS A 277 -1.12 17.81 3.06
N ALA A 278 -1.41 16.78 2.27
CA ALA A 278 -0.67 15.52 2.19
C ALA A 278 -0.24 15.20 0.74
N ALA A 279 -0.07 16.24 -0.08
CA ALA A 279 0.39 16.15 -1.46
C ALA A 279 1.92 16.21 -1.57
N SER A 280 2.57 15.06 -1.42
CA SER A 280 4.03 14.91 -1.34
C SER A 280 4.72 15.15 -2.68
N ILE A 281 4.13 14.74 -3.80
CA ILE A 281 4.67 15.05 -5.14
C ILE A 281 4.47 16.53 -5.45
N ALA A 282 3.26 17.05 -5.22
CA ALA A 282 2.91 18.40 -5.66
C ALA A 282 3.51 19.52 -4.79
N GLY A 283 3.74 19.27 -3.50
CA GLY A 283 4.21 20.27 -2.54
C GLY A 283 5.39 19.83 -1.67
N GLY A 284 6.01 18.70 -1.99
CA GLY A 284 7.19 18.18 -1.30
C GLY A 284 8.42 18.11 -2.19
N GLU A 285 9.45 17.42 -1.71
CA GLU A 285 10.73 17.27 -2.38
C GLU A 285 11.37 15.91 -2.08
N PRO A 286 12.37 15.47 -2.87
CA PRO A 286 13.06 14.20 -2.60
C PRO A 286 13.80 14.19 -1.27
N GLY A 287 13.57 13.15 -0.47
CA GLY A 287 14.28 12.90 0.79
C GLY A 287 14.14 11.45 1.23
N VAL A 288 14.56 11.13 2.45
CA VAL A 288 14.53 9.76 2.98
C VAL A 288 13.55 9.70 4.15
N LEU A 289 12.55 8.83 4.05
CA LEU A 289 11.54 8.62 5.09
C LEU A 289 11.16 7.14 5.15
N HIS A 290 11.05 6.60 6.36
CA HIS A 290 10.58 5.22 6.61
C HIS A 290 11.28 4.11 5.79
N GLY A 291 12.55 4.30 5.44
CA GLY A 291 13.37 3.26 4.81
C GLY A 291 13.54 3.36 3.30
N ASN A 292 12.90 4.30 2.62
CA ASN A 292 13.14 4.58 1.21
C ASN A 292 13.46 6.06 0.94
N ARG A 293 14.13 6.31 -0.19
CA ARG A 293 14.16 7.64 -0.79
C ARG A 293 12.90 7.85 -1.61
N THR A 294 12.17 8.92 -1.32
CA THR A 294 10.86 9.23 -1.92
C THR A 294 10.63 10.75 -1.92
N TYR A 295 9.52 11.22 -2.51
CA TYR A 295 9.02 12.56 -2.25
C TYR A 295 8.37 12.63 -0.89
N LEU A 296 8.62 13.71 -0.16
CA LEU A 296 7.99 13.94 1.12
C LEU A 296 7.89 15.43 1.48
N LEU A 297 7.01 15.72 2.43
CA LEU A 297 6.85 17.04 3.02
C LEU A 297 7.91 17.24 4.12
N GLN A 298 8.86 18.14 3.89
CA GLN A 298 9.89 18.48 4.86
C GLN A 298 10.18 19.98 4.93
N THR A 299 10.85 20.41 5.99
CA THR A 299 11.44 21.75 6.12
C THR A 299 12.80 21.82 5.42
N ASP A 300 13.32 23.03 5.24
CA ASP A 300 14.63 23.26 4.62
C ASP A 300 15.80 22.57 5.37
N ASP A 301 15.63 22.33 6.67
CA ASP A 301 16.58 21.57 7.51
C ASP A 301 16.34 20.04 7.50
N GLY A 302 15.45 19.55 6.63
CA GLY A 302 15.13 18.13 6.47
C GLY A 302 14.25 17.53 7.57
N GLN A 303 13.54 18.35 8.35
CA GLN A 303 12.58 17.84 9.34
C GLN A 303 11.24 17.51 8.67
N ILE A 304 10.68 16.36 9.00
CA ILE A 304 9.42 15.89 8.43
C ILE A 304 8.27 16.80 8.87
N LYS A 305 7.59 17.43 7.91
CA LYS A 305 6.36 18.19 8.17
C LYS A 305 5.20 17.24 8.39
N ASP A 306 4.27 17.65 9.23
CA ASP A 306 3.05 16.89 9.42
C ASP A 306 2.13 17.07 8.21
N ALA A 307 1.59 15.95 7.72
CA ALA A 307 0.59 15.95 6.68
C ALA A 307 -0.78 16.39 7.24
N HIS A 308 -1.65 16.84 6.35
CA HIS A 308 -3.05 17.06 6.70
C HIS A 308 -4.00 16.62 5.59
N SER A 309 -4.92 15.73 5.95
CA SER A 309 -6.06 15.34 5.12
C SER A 309 -7.27 15.06 5.99
N ILE A 310 -8.46 15.31 5.45
CA ILE A 310 -9.71 14.81 6.07
C ILE A 310 -9.77 13.27 6.05
N SER A 311 -9.10 12.65 5.07
CA SER A 311 -9.02 11.20 4.94
C SER A 311 -7.75 10.67 5.57
N ALA A 312 -7.87 9.98 6.71
CA ALA A 312 -6.74 9.35 7.41
C ALA A 312 -5.96 8.34 6.54
N GLY A 313 -6.58 7.80 5.47
CA GLY A 313 -5.89 6.90 4.54
C GLY A 313 -4.94 7.60 3.57
N LEU A 314 -5.06 8.92 3.45
CA LEU A 314 -4.23 9.79 2.61
C LEU A 314 -3.37 10.74 3.45
N ASP A 315 -3.51 10.74 4.78
CA ASP A 315 -2.81 11.63 5.71
C ASP A 315 -1.39 11.11 6.01
N TYR A 316 -0.53 11.14 4.99
CA TYR A 316 0.84 10.63 5.06
C TYR A 316 1.79 11.64 4.39
N PRO A 317 2.89 12.05 5.05
CA PRO A 317 3.78 13.10 4.52
C PRO A 317 4.76 12.60 3.46
N GLY A 318 4.75 11.32 3.11
CA GLY A 318 5.56 10.77 2.03
C GLY A 318 4.71 10.19 0.91
N ILE A 319 5.35 9.48 0.00
CA ILE A 319 4.70 8.66 -1.03
C ILE A 319 5.49 7.36 -1.25
N GLY A 320 4.83 6.33 -1.81
CA GLY A 320 5.45 5.08 -2.22
C GLY A 320 5.97 5.13 -3.66
#